data_AF-A0A6I4P165-F1
#
_entry.id   AF-A0A6I4P165-F1
#
_cell.length_a   1.000
_cell.length_b   1.000
_cell.length_c   1.000
_cell.angle_alpha   90.00
_cell.angle_beta   90.00
_cell.angle_gamma   90.00
#
_symmetry.space_group_name_H-M   'P 1'
#
loop_
_entity.id
_entity.type
_entity.pdbx_description
1 polymer ?
#
loop_
_entity_poly.entity_id
_entity_poly.type
_entity_poly.pdbx_seq_one_letter_code
_entity_poly.pdbx_strand_id
1 'polypeptide(L)'
;MKKLTVLASFVVAFFMFSCQKESSQEEGTPTEASQKEAWLTANLDAKFAASQKQVTAYLFPTSELAKLVQTPNVTEVRFVLGYADNTLQIQVDGVDKAGKKLGSVNSSLLKESAYDAKLAALKEVSDNTTKKRSALLKKHLLVSKEAFGWIEAWQNKLSTVKDLEEVTSYDGLRIRHFNLEAEVVAAMLKTNTANIGVFLGLNTKGKVTTILVGLDKNNAIKKASLTAKDPDDVYDGTRPSPPY
;
A
#
# COMPACT_ATOMS: atom_id res chain seq x y z
N MET A 1 -32.93 13.64 69.13
CA MET A 1 -32.15 12.53 69.76
C MET A 1 -31.24 11.92 68.70
N LYS A 2 -29.93 11.88 69.00
CA LYS A 2 -28.85 11.05 68.42
C LYS A 2 -28.49 11.24 66.92
N LYS A 3 -27.23 11.34 66.48
CA LYS A 3 -25.89 11.47 67.11
C LYS A 3 -24.87 11.80 66.00
N LEU A 4 -23.92 12.68 66.36
CA LEU A 4 -22.49 12.77 65.96
C LEU A 4 -22.06 12.90 64.48
N THR A 5 -21.63 14.14 64.19
CA THR A 5 -20.41 14.56 63.48
C THR A 5 -19.16 13.71 63.83
N VAL A 6 -18.25 13.49 62.86
CA VAL A 6 -16.80 13.82 62.92
C VAL A 6 -16.15 13.64 61.53
N LEU A 7 -15.44 14.69 61.10
CA LEU A 7 -14.47 14.78 60.01
C LEU A 7 -13.25 13.86 60.23
N ALA A 8 -12.72 13.24 59.18
CA ALA A 8 -11.28 12.96 59.07
C ALA A 8 -10.85 12.86 57.61
N SER A 9 -10.23 13.93 57.11
CA SER A 9 -9.42 13.92 55.90
C SER A 9 -8.05 13.31 56.22
N PHE A 10 -7.59 12.35 55.41
CA PHE A 10 -6.15 12.12 55.22
C PHE A 10 -5.90 11.73 53.76
N VAL A 11 -5.30 12.69 53.04
CA VAL A 11 -4.64 12.50 51.76
C VAL A 11 -3.30 11.83 52.06
N VAL A 12 -3.05 10.66 51.48
CA VAL A 12 -1.69 10.21 51.17
C VAL A 12 -1.72 9.62 49.76
N ALA A 13 -1.16 10.39 48.83
CA ALA A 13 -0.77 9.93 47.53
C ALA A 13 0.39 8.94 47.68
N PHE A 14 0.16 7.68 47.31
CA PHE A 14 1.26 6.75 47.01
C PHE A 14 1.42 6.68 45.49
N PHE A 15 2.28 7.56 45.00
CA PHE A 15 3.00 7.36 43.75
C PHE A 15 3.89 6.13 43.91
N MET A 16 3.47 4.99 43.35
CA MET A 16 4.42 3.92 43.02
C MET A 16 4.76 4.07 41.55
N PHE A 17 5.76 4.92 41.31
CA PHE A 17 6.56 4.89 40.10
C PHE A 17 7.28 3.55 39.98
N SER A 18 7.29 3.03 38.75
CA SER A 18 8.38 2.28 38.13
C SER A 18 8.84 0.95 38.74
N CYS A 19 8.37 -0.14 38.13
CA CYS A 19 9.30 -1.08 37.50
C CYS A 19 9.11 -0.99 35.99
N GLN A 20 9.48 0.18 35.47
CA GLN A 20 9.82 0.34 34.07
C GLN A 20 11.09 -0.49 33.87
N LYS A 21 10.93 -1.71 33.35
CA LYS A 21 12.06 -2.50 32.87
C LYS A 21 12.51 -1.83 31.57
N GLU A 22 13.37 -0.83 31.71
CA GLU A 22 14.24 -0.36 30.65
C GLU A 22 15.14 -1.55 30.27
N SER A 23 14.75 -2.26 29.21
CA SER A 23 15.72 -2.91 28.36
C SER A 23 16.09 -1.90 27.27
N SER A 24 17.18 -1.19 27.53
CA SER A 24 17.95 -0.48 26.52
C SER A 24 18.46 -1.47 25.46
N GLN A 25 18.48 -0.96 24.21
CA GLN A 25 19.13 -1.54 23.04
C GLN A 25 18.56 -2.86 22.49
N GLU A 26 17.59 -2.71 21.59
CA GLU A 26 17.77 -3.24 20.24
C GLU A 26 17.54 -2.08 19.27
N GLU A 27 18.51 -1.81 18.39
CA GLU A 27 18.24 -1.15 17.10
C GLU A 27 17.36 -2.12 16.29
N GLY A 28 16.10 -2.20 16.67
CA GLY A 28 15.12 -3.08 16.09
C GLY A 28 14.34 -2.33 15.03
N THR A 29 14.34 -2.85 13.81
CA THR A 29 13.36 -2.50 12.77
C THR A 29 11.98 -2.26 13.40
N PRO A 30 11.36 -1.09 13.19
CA PRO A 30 10.07 -0.79 13.80
C PRO A 30 9.05 -1.87 13.45
N THR A 31 8.33 -2.38 14.46
CA THR A 31 7.27 -3.38 14.28
C THR A 31 6.22 -2.89 13.28
N GLU A 32 5.53 -3.80 12.58
CA GLU A 32 4.51 -3.45 11.57
C GLU A 32 3.43 -2.50 12.11
N ALA A 33 3.02 -2.66 13.37
CA ALA A 33 2.07 -1.77 14.02
C ALA A 33 2.64 -0.35 14.17
N SER A 34 3.90 -0.22 14.59
CA SER A 34 4.56 1.10 14.72
C SER A 34 4.76 1.80 13.37
N GLN A 35 4.99 1.06 12.27
CA GLN A 35 5.10 1.64 10.94
C GLN A 35 3.76 2.17 10.43
N LYS A 36 2.64 1.48 10.73
CA LYS A 36 1.29 1.91 10.36
C LYS A 36 0.91 3.22 11.06
N GLU A 37 1.18 3.32 12.36
CA GLU A 37 0.96 4.56 13.13
C GLU A 37 1.90 5.69 12.70
N ALA A 38 3.16 5.37 12.42
CA ALA A 38 4.13 6.32 11.88
C ALA A 38 3.62 6.90 10.55
N TRP A 39 2.99 6.09 9.70
CA TRP A 39 2.40 6.60 8.47
C TRP A 39 1.27 7.59 8.72
N LEU A 40 0.42 7.42 9.72
CA LEU A 40 -0.69 8.34 9.98
C LEU A 40 -0.25 9.68 10.55
N THR A 41 0.94 9.74 11.15
CA THR A 41 1.48 10.92 11.83
C THR A 41 2.72 11.51 11.17
N ALA A 42 3.26 10.86 10.13
CA ALA A 42 4.45 11.32 9.41
C ALA A 42 4.26 12.73 8.85
N ASN A 43 5.32 13.53 8.86
CA ASN A 43 5.35 14.81 8.16
C ASN A 43 5.70 14.56 6.69
N LEU A 44 4.78 14.84 5.76
CA LEU A 44 5.02 14.68 4.32
C LEU A 44 5.77 15.89 3.74
N ASP A 45 7.00 16.09 4.21
CA ASP A 45 7.85 17.23 3.87
C ASP A 45 8.81 16.95 2.70
N ALA A 46 9.78 17.85 2.48
CA ALA A 46 10.78 17.73 1.43
C ALA A 46 11.67 16.48 1.57
N LYS A 47 11.92 15.99 2.80
CA LYS A 47 12.71 14.77 3.02
C LYS A 47 11.92 13.54 2.63
N PHE A 48 10.64 13.49 2.99
CA PHE A 48 9.73 12.45 2.50
C PHE A 48 9.70 12.47 0.97
N ALA A 49 9.43 13.62 0.38
CA ALA A 49 9.32 13.75 -1.07
C ALA A 49 10.60 13.33 -1.80
N ALA A 50 11.78 13.77 -1.32
CA ALA A 50 13.06 13.40 -1.90
C ALA A 50 13.34 11.89 -1.82
N SER A 51 13.02 11.25 -0.69
CA SER A 51 13.22 9.82 -0.49
C SER A 51 12.22 9.00 -1.31
N GLN A 52 10.95 9.43 -1.31
CA GLN A 52 9.87 8.76 -2.02
C GLN A 52 10.05 8.79 -3.55
N LYS A 53 10.64 9.85 -4.12
CA LYS A 53 11.00 9.90 -5.55
C LYS A 53 11.98 8.81 -5.97
N GLN A 54 12.79 8.30 -5.04
CA GLN A 54 13.72 7.20 -5.33
C GLN A 54 13.00 5.85 -5.37
N VAL A 55 11.77 5.75 -4.85
CA VAL A 55 10.97 4.54 -4.92
C VAL A 55 10.23 4.51 -6.23
N THR A 56 10.62 3.54 -7.06
CA THR A 56 9.95 3.22 -8.32
C THR A 56 8.67 2.45 -8.06
N ALA A 57 8.76 1.37 -7.28
CA ALA A 57 7.65 0.45 -7.00
C ALA A 57 7.89 -0.33 -5.72
N TYR A 58 6.82 -0.96 -5.23
CA TYR A 58 6.82 -1.93 -4.14
C TYR A 58 6.65 -3.33 -4.73
N LEU A 59 7.66 -4.16 -4.60
CA LEU A 59 7.69 -5.49 -5.23
C LEU A 59 7.17 -6.55 -4.28
N PHE A 60 6.20 -7.32 -4.78
CA PHE A 60 5.66 -8.48 -4.11
C PHE A 60 5.95 -9.74 -4.93
N PRO A 61 6.67 -10.73 -4.38
CA PRO A 61 6.90 -11.99 -5.08
C PRO A 61 5.58 -12.68 -5.40
N THR A 62 5.39 -13.06 -6.66
CA THR A 62 4.17 -13.73 -7.15
C THR A 62 3.90 -15.02 -6.35
N SER A 63 4.94 -15.76 -5.99
CA SER A 63 4.84 -16.98 -5.18
C SER A 63 4.31 -16.74 -3.76
N GLU A 64 4.62 -15.59 -3.16
CA GLU A 64 4.16 -15.26 -1.80
C GLU A 64 2.73 -14.75 -1.82
N LEU A 65 2.39 -13.87 -2.77
CA LEU A 65 1.01 -13.45 -2.97
C LEU A 65 0.09 -14.62 -3.32
N ALA A 66 0.57 -15.60 -4.11
CA ALA A 66 -0.19 -16.81 -4.43
C ALA A 66 -0.54 -17.61 -3.17
N LYS A 67 0.42 -17.82 -2.26
CA LYS A 67 0.15 -18.49 -0.98
C LYS A 67 -0.86 -17.71 -0.14
N LEU A 68 -0.75 -16.38 -0.12
CA LEU A 68 -1.65 -15.53 0.63
C LEU A 68 -3.10 -15.65 0.12
N VAL A 69 -3.33 -15.49 -1.18
CA VAL A 69 -4.70 -15.56 -1.74
C VAL A 69 -5.27 -16.98 -1.78
N GLN A 70 -4.43 -18.01 -1.70
CA GLN A 70 -4.84 -19.41 -1.55
C GLN A 70 -5.14 -19.80 -0.10
N THR A 71 -4.81 -18.94 0.87
CA THR A 71 -5.11 -19.20 2.28
C THR A 71 -6.64 -19.24 2.47
N PRO A 72 -7.18 -20.29 3.12
CA PRO A 72 -8.62 -20.43 3.30
C PRO A 72 -9.25 -19.20 3.96
N ASN A 73 -10.43 -18.81 3.47
CA ASN A 73 -11.23 -17.67 3.95
C ASN A 73 -10.68 -16.27 3.63
N VAL A 74 -9.54 -16.14 2.95
CA VAL A 74 -9.12 -14.84 2.40
C VAL A 74 -10.09 -14.43 1.31
N THR A 75 -10.77 -13.30 1.50
CA THR A 75 -11.72 -12.74 0.52
C THR A 75 -11.26 -11.41 -0.05
N GLU A 76 -10.46 -10.67 0.70
CA GLU A 76 -9.86 -9.41 0.29
C GLU A 76 -8.38 -9.38 0.65
N VAL A 77 -7.64 -8.53 -0.05
CA VAL A 77 -6.24 -8.21 0.21
C VAL A 77 -6.12 -6.71 0.41
N ARG A 78 -5.41 -6.31 1.46
CA ARG A 78 -5.23 -4.92 1.88
C ARG A 78 -3.78 -4.51 1.66
N PHE A 79 -3.55 -3.49 0.84
CA PHE A 79 -2.27 -2.82 0.70
C PHE A 79 -2.13 -1.80 1.83
N VAL A 80 -1.60 -2.24 2.96
CA VAL A 80 -1.47 -1.44 4.17
C VAL A 80 -0.26 -0.53 4.09
N LEU A 81 -0.49 0.77 4.30
CA LEU A 81 0.52 1.80 4.23
C LEU A 81 1.22 1.93 5.59
N GLY A 82 2.55 1.95 5.54
CA GLY A 82 3.43 2.21 6.66
C GLY A 82 4.44 3.30 6.31
N TYR A 83 5.25 3.70 7.29
CA TYR A 83 6.29 4.71 7.09
C TYR A 83 7.55 4.31 7.84
N ALA A 84 8.66 4.28 7.11
CA ALA A 84 10.00 4.05 7.65
C ALA A 84 11.03 4.70 6.72
N ASP A 85 12.11 5.21 7.28
CA ASP A 85 13.23 5.78 6.53
C ASP A 85 12.81 6.88 5.53
N ASN A 86 11.94 7.78 5.99
CA ASN A 86 11.35 8.85 5.20
C ASN A 86 10.62 8.39 3.93
N THR A 87 10.20 7.14 3.90
CA THR A 87 9.62 6.51 2.73
C THR A 87 8.35 5.79 3.13
N LEU A 88 7.33 5.86 2.27
CA LEU A 88 6.15 5.03 2.44
C LEU A 88 6.57 3.56 2.29
N GLN A 89 6.01 2.70 3.13
CA GLN A 89 6.15 1.24 3.09
C GLN A 89 4.79 0.63 2.71
N ILE A 90 4.79 -0.50 2.01
CA ILE A 90 3.54 -1.23 1.71
C ILE A 90 3.68 -2.69 2.13
N GLN A 91 2.71 -3.16 2.90
CA GLN A 91 2.50 -4.57 3.20
C GLN A 91 1.18 -5.02 2.59
N VAL A 92 1.08 -6.27 2.17
CA VAL A 92 -0.20 -6.87 1.78
C VAL A 92 -0.69 -7.78 2.90
N ASP A 93 -1.86 -7.46 3.47
CA ASP A 93 -2.56 -8.30 4.43
C ASP A 93 -3.73 -9.03 3.73
N GLY A 94 -3.79 -10.35 3.84
CA GLY A 94 -4.96 -11.13 3.41
C GLY A 94 -5.99 -11.16 4.54
N VAL A 95 -7.25 -10.83 4.25
CA VAL A 95 -8.30 -10.72 5.27
C VAL A 95 -9.55 -11.50 4.90
N ASP A 96 -10.29 -11.93 5.92
CA ASP A 96 -11.62 -12.52 5.76
C ASP A 96 -12.72 -11.46 5.57
N LYS A 97 -13.97 -11.91 5.43
CA LYS A 97 -15.16 -11.04 5.29
C LYS A 97 -15.41 -10.14 6.49
N ALA A 98 -14.91 -10.51 7.68
CA ALA A 98 -15.00 -9.68 8.89
C ALA A 98 -13.81 -8.71 9.00
N GLY A 99 -12.85 -8.77 8.08
CA GLY A 99 -11.65 -7.94 8.07
C GLY A 99 -10.54 -8.44 8.99
N LYS A 100 -10.63 -9.67 9.50
CA LYS A 100 -9.57 -10.30 10.31
C LYS A 100 -8.39 -10.69 9.42
N LYS A 101 -7.18 -10.29 9.82
CA LYS A 101 -5.92 -10.68 9.15
C LYS A 101 -5.70 -12.19 9.26
N LEU A 102 -5.46 -12.83 8.12
CA LEU A 102 -5.19 -14.27 7.99
C LEU A 102 -3.75 -14.56 7.55
N GLY A 103 -3.05 -13.57 7.00
CA GLY A 103 -1.66 -13.67 6.60
C GLY A 103 -1.15 -12.34 6.05
N SER A 104 0.16 -12.25 5.79
CA SER A 104 0.74 -11.06 5.17
C SER A 104 2.00 -11.34 4.36
N VAL A 105 2.27 -10.42 3.43
CA VAL A 105 3.47 -10.40 2.58
C VAL A 105 4.04 -8.99 2.62
N ASN A 106 5.34 -8.87 2.92
CA ASN A 106 6.03 -7.59 2.92
C ASN A 106 6.54 -7.26 1.51
N SER A 107 6.54 -5.98 1.15
CA SER A 107 7.19 -5.56 -0.10
C SER A 107 8.69 -5.41 0.08
N SER A 108 9.40 -5.48 -1.04
CA SER A 108 10.73 -4.88 -1.17
C SER A 108 10.65 -3.62 -2.03
N LEU A 109 11.45 -2.61 -1.72
CA LEU A 109 11.49 -1.37 -2.51
C LEU A 109 12.32 -1.58 -3.78
N LEU A 110 11.72 -1.33 -4.93
CA LEU A 110 12.48 -1.12 -6.16
C LEU A 110 12.93 0.34 -6.22
N LYS A 111 14.25 0.56 -6.20
CA LYS A 111 14.88 1.86 -6.39
C LYS A 111 15.80 1.78 -7.61
N GLU A 112 15.26 2.08 -8.79
CA GLU A 112 16.02 2.03 -10.03
C GLU A 112 16.07 3.42 -10.66
N SER A 113 17.29 3.95 -10.83
CA SER A 113 17.50 5.20 -11.56
C SER A 113 17.13 5.01 -13.04
N ALA A 114 16.50 6.03 -13.64
CA ALA A 114 16.06 6.00 -15.04
C ALA A 114 15.03 4.89 -15.39
N TYR A 115 14.24 4.44 -14.40
CA TYR A 115 13.15 3.49 -14.65
C TYR A 115 12.08 4.04 -15.61
N ASP A 116 12.03 5.35 -15.87
CA ASP A 116 11.10 5.98 -16.83
C ASP A 116 11.10 5.31 -18.20
N ALA A 117 12.26 4.82 -18.67
CA ALA A 117 12.36 4.09 -19.93
C ALA A 117 11.66 2.72 -19.89
N LYS A 118 11.74 2.01 -18.75
CA LYS A 118 11.01 0.75 -18.51
C LYS A 118 9.52 1.03 -18.28
N LEU A 119 9.19 2.09 -17.56
CA LEU A 119 7.82 2.51 -17.29
C LEU A 119 7.09 2.91 -18.59
N ALA A 120 7.80 3.56 -19.52
CA ALA A 120 7.27 3.92 -20.83
C ALA A 120 6.78 2.71 -21.64
N ALA A 121 7.20 1.48 -21.32
CA ALA A 121 6.64 0.28 -21.92
C ALA A 121 5.12 0.15 -21.68
N LEU A 122 4.56 0.73 -20.60
CA LEU A 122 3.11 0.79 -20.37
C LEU A 122 2.35 1.54 -21.48
N LYS A 123 3.00 2.49 -22.18
CA LYS A 123 2.37 3.19 -23.32
C LYS A 123 2.15 2.27 -24.52
N GLU A 124 2.95 1.21 -24.61
CA GLU A 124 3.00 0.29 -25.74
C GLU A 124 2.23 -1.02 -25.48
N VAL A 125 1.73 -1.22 -24.25
CA VAL A 125 0.88 -2.38 -23.92
C VAL A 125 -0.50 -2.16 -24.55
N SER A 126 -0.91 -3.07 -25.43
CA SER A 126 -2.24 -3.00 -26.04
C SER A 126 -3.31 -3.33 -24.99
N ASP A 127 -4.29 -2.43 -24.83
CA ASP A 127 -5.41 -2.66 -23.92
C ASP A 127 -6.37 -3.70 -24.50
N ASN A 128 -6.22 -4.97 -24.11
CA ASN A 128 -7.20 -5.98 -24.48
C ASN A 128 -8.39 -5.93 -23.54
N THR A 129 -9.27 -4.97 -23.78
CA THR A 129 -10.53 -4.81 -23.07
C THR A 129 -11.59 -5.87 -23.46
N THR A 130 -11.25 -6.87 -24.28
CA THR A 130 -12.27 -7.75 -24.91
C THR A 130 -12.72 -8.97 -24.08
N LYS A 131 -14.06 -9.05 -23.97
CA LYS A 131 -15.02 -10.18 -23.84
C LYS A 131 -14.80 -11.40 -22.92
N LYS A 132 -13.62 -11.74 -22.42
CA LYS A 132 -13.41 -12.95 -21.59
C LYS A 132 -13.11 -12.70 -20.10
N ARG A 133 -13.52 -11.55 -19.57
CA ARG A 133 -13.26 -11.17 -18.16
C ARG A 133 -14.56 -11.08 -17.36
N SER A 134 -14.52 -11.55 -16.12
CA SER A 134 -15.62 -11.37 -15.17
C SER A 134 -15.90 -9.87 -14.97
N ALA A 135 -17.14 -9.54 -14.57
CA ALA A 135 -17.50 -8.16 -14.28
C ALA A 135 -16.59 -7.53 -13.20
N LEU A 136 -16.17 -8.35 -12.23
CA LEU A 136 -15.23 -7.96 -11.19
C LEU A 136 -13.87 -7.54 -11.78
N LEU A 137 -13.25 -8.38 -12.62
CA LEU A 137 -11.95 -8.05 -13.23
C LEU A 137 -12.01 -6.82 -14.12
N LYS A 138 -13.11 -6.64 -14.88
CA LYS A 138 -13.28 -5.46 -15.74
C LYS A 138 -13.34 -4.15 -14.95
N LYS A 139 -13.90 -4.17 -13.74
CA LYS A 139 -14.02 -3.00 -12.87
C LYS A 139 -12.67 -2.49 -12.38
N HIS A 140 -11.67 -3.37 -12.31
CA HIS A 140 -10.32 -3.06 -11.84
C HIS A 140 -9.30 -2.94 -12.96
N LEU A 141 -9.70 -3.15 -14.22
CA LEU A 141 -8.79 -3.02 -15.34
C LEU A 141 -8.52 -1.54 -15.61
N LEU A 142 -7.25 -1.17 -15.59
CA LEU A 142 -6.80 0.17 -15.93
C LEU A 142 -6.20 0.16 -17.33
N VAL A 143 -6.53 1.16 -18.13
CA VAL A 143 -5.89 1.39 -19.43
C VAL A 143 -4.41 1.68 -19.19
N SER A 144 -3.52 0.98 -19.88
CA SER A 144 -2.07 1.00 -19.60
C SER A 144 -1.49 2.42 -19.75
N LYS A 145 -2.00 3.18 -20.72
CA LYS A 145 -1.66 4.59 -20.91
C LYS A 145 -2.15 5.49 -19.77
N GLU A 146 -3.34 5.22 -19.21
CA GLU A 146 -3.86 5.95 -18.06
C GLU A 146 -3.02 5.65 -16.82
N ALA A 147 -2.70 4.38 -16.58
CA ALA A 147 -1.82 3.94 -15.51
C ALA A 147 -0.47 4.68 -15.55
N PHE A 148 0.16 4.73 -16.73
CA PHE A 148 1.39 5.48 -16.93
C PHE A 148 1.24 6.95 -16.54
N GLY A 149 0.20 7.63 -17.02
CA GLY A 149 -0.05 9.04 -16.71
C GLY A 149 -0.31 9.30 -15.22
N TRP A 150 -0.98 8.37 -14.53
CA TRP A 150 -1.22 8.47 -13.09
C TRP A 150 0.08 8.33 -12.29
N ILE A 151 0.98 7.43 -12.69
CA ILE A 151 2.30 7.26 -12.06
C ILE A 151 3.15 8.52 -12.26
N GLU A 152 3.20 9.07 -13.47
CA GLU A 152 3.90 10.34 -13.74
C GLU A 152 3.33 11.49 -12.91
N ALA A 153 2.00 11.57 -12.78
CA ALA A 153 1.36 12.60 -11.98
C ALA A 153 1.79 12.54 -10.51
N TRP A 154 1.95 11.34 -9.94
CA TRP A 154 2.48 11.18 -8.59
C TRP A 154 3.95 11.61 -8.48
N GLN A 155 4.81 11.19 -9.41
CA GLN A 155 6.22 11.61 -9.42
C GLN A 155 6.39 13.13 -9.56
N ASN A 156 5.53 13.76 -10.37
CA ASN A 156 5.48 15.21 -10.50
C ASN A 156 4.98 15.88 -9.21
N LYS A 157 3.98 15.32 -8.54
CA LYS A 157 3.47 15.85 -7.25
C LYS A 157 4.53 15.80 -6.15
N LEU A 158 5.33 14.74 -6.10
CA LEU A 158 6.50 14.68 -5.20
C LEU A 158 7.54 15.77 -5.52
N SER A 159 7.55 16.31 -6.74
CA SER A 159 8.49 17.38 -7.12
C SER A 159 8.09 18.77 -6.67
N THR A 160 6.81 19.01 -6.40
CA THR A 160 6.34 20.31 -5.92
C THR A 160 6.33 20.41 -4.40
N VAL A 161 6.28 19.27 -3.69
CA VAL A 161 6.20 19.18 -2.22
C VAL A 161 5.04 20.04 -1.66
N LYS A 162 3.96 20.15 -2.42
CA LYS A 162 2.75 20.89 -2.04
C LYS A 162 1.57 19.94 -1.97
N ASP A 163 0.72 20.14 -0.97
CA ASP A 163 -0.54 19.41 -0.75
C ASP A 163 -0.37 17.88 -0.78
N LEU A 164 0.76 17.38 -0.30
CA LEU A 164 1.00 15.93 -0.18
C LEU A 164 -0.02 15.31 0.78
N GLU A 165 -0.30 15.99 1.89
CA GLU A 165 -1.36 15.60 2.82
C GLU A 165 -2.72 15.49 2.15
N GLU A 166 -3.07 16.44 1.28
CA GLU A 166 -4.35 16.45 0.60
C GLU A 166 -4.48 15.24 -0.33
N VAL A 167 -3.44 14.96 -1.14
CA VAL A 167 -3.53 13.86 -2.12
C VAL A 167 -3.46 12.48 -1.47
N THR A 168 -2.81 12.35 -0.31
CA THR A 168 -2.75 11.10 0.46
C THR A 168 -3.91 10.93 1.43
N SER A 169 -4.89 11.83 1.42
CA SER A 169 -6.03 11.83 2.35
C SER A 169 -7.38 11.86 1.63
N TYR A 170 -8.35 11.19 2.23
CA TYR A 170 -9.77 11.30 1.88
C TYR A 170 -10.50 11.95 3.05
N ASP A 171 -11.27 13.00 2.77
CA ASP A 171 -12.01 13.76 3.78
C ASP A 171 -11.13 14.26 4.94
N GLY A 172 -9.91 14.69 4.62
CA GLY A 172 -8.92 15.19 5.58
C GLY A 172 -8.18 14.10 6.36
N LEU A 173 -8.49 12.83 6.13
CA LEU A 173 -7.93 11.70 6.84
C LEU A 173 -7.00 10.89 5.93
N ARG A 174 -5.75 10.68 6.39
CA ARG A 174 -4.71 9.99 5.61
C ARG A 174 -5.09 8.53 5.36
N ILE A 175 -4.94 8.06 4.13
CA ILE A 175 -5.31 6.70 3.71
C ILE A 175 -4.56 5.67 4.57
N ARG A 176 -5.23 4.67 5.15
CA ARG A 176 -4.55 3.59 5.89
C ARG A 176 -4.10 2.45 5.00
N HIS A 177 -4.98 2.08 4.10
CA HIS A 177 -4.77 0.97 3.19
C HIS A 177 -5.68 1.11 1.98
N PHE A 178 -5.38 0.31 0.97
CA PHE A 178 -6.27 0.11 -0.16
C PHE A 178 -6.73 -1.36 -0.25
N ASN A 179 -7.98 -1.62 -0.65
CA ASN A 179 -8.57 -2.96 -0.65
C ASN A 179 -8.88 -3.51 -2.04
N LEU A 180 -8.39 -4.72 -2.34
CA LEU A 180 -8.71 -5.48 -3.55
C LEU A 180 -9.38 -6.80 -3.21
N GLU A 181 -10.33 -7.23 -4.03
CA GLU A 181 -10.89 -8.56 -3.96
C GLU A 181 -9.80 -9.60 -4.29
N ALA A 182 -9.72 -10.67 -3.49
CA ALA A 182 -8.66 -11.70 -3.64
C ALA A 182 -8.70 -12.38 -5.03
N GLU A 183 -9.88 -12.46 -5.65
CA GLU A 183 -10.05 -12.97 -7.02
C GLU A 183 -9.27 -12.14 -8.06
N VAL A 184 -9.21 -10.81 -7.89
CA VAL A 184 -8.48 -9.94 -8.83
C VAL A 184 -6.99 -10.19 -8.71
N VAL A 185 -6.44 -10.23 -7.49
CA VAL A 185 -5.04 -10.58 -7.28
C VAL A 185 -4.75 -11.99 -7.80
N ALA A 186 -5.61 -12.97 -7.52
CA ALA A 186 -5.45 -14.32 -8.06
C ALA A 186 -5.44 -14.38 -9.60
N ALA A 187 -6.17 -13.50 -10.28
CA ALA A 187 -6.12 -13.39 -11.74
C ALA A 187 -4.77 -12.85 -12.24
N MET A 188 -4.21 -11.84 -11.57
CA MET A 188 -2.88 -11.29 -11.90
C MET A 188 -1.78 -12.34 -11.82
N LEU A 189 -1.86 -13.22 -10.81
CA LEU A 189 -0.86 -14.26 -10.54
C LEU A 189 -0.87 -15.42 -11.54
N LYS A 190 -1.86 -15.49 -12.45
CA LYS A 190 -1.91 -16.51 -13.52
C LYS A 190 -0.95 -16.19 -14.67
N THR A 191 -0.42 -14.98 -14.71
CA THR A 191 0.59 -14.58 -15.70
C THR A 191 1.97 -15.08 -15.29
N ASN A 192 2.88 -15.27 -16.25
CA ASN A 192 4.24 -15.75 -15.97
C ASN A 192 5.15 -14.62 -15.45
N THR A 193 4.72 -13.91 -14.40
CA THR A 193 5.44 -12.79 -13.78
C THR A 193 6.23 -13.28 -12.57
N ALA A 194 7.39 -12.68 -12.33
CA ALA A 194 8.16 -12.96 -11.11
C ALA A 194 7.59 -12.16 -9.93
N ASN A 195 7.30 -10.88 -10.16
CA ASN A 195 6.83 -9.95 -9.16
C ASN A 195 5.54 -9.26 -9.62
N ILE A 196 4.69 -8.90 -8.67
CA ILE A 196 3.70 -7.85 -8.85
C ILE A 196 4.32 -6.56 -8.32
N GLY A 197 4.53 -5.59 -9.20
CA GLY A 197 4.95 -4.25 -8.84
C GLY A 197 3.73 -3.40 -8.50
N VAL A 198 3.68 -2.88 -7.28
CA VAL A 198 2.72 -1.86 -6.88
C VAL A 198 3.37 -0.50 -7.04
N PHE A 199 2.82 0.30 -7.94
CA PHE A 199 3.20 1.69 -8.17
C PHE A 199 2.19 2.59 -7.46
N LEU A 200 2.64 3.77 -7.04
CA LEU A 200 1.74 4.83 -6.60
C LEU A 200 1.45 5.76 -7.77
N GLY A 201 0.19 6.15 -7.93
CA GLY A 201 -0.26 7.11 -8.93
C GLY A 201 -1.31 8.07 -8.38
N LEU A 202 -1.63 9.12 -9.12
CA LEU A 202 -2.76 10.00 -8.84
C LEU A 202 -3.92 9.67 -9.78
N ASN A 203 -5.06 9.28 -9.22
CA ASN A 203 -6.26 9.01 -10.01
C ASN A 203 -6.89 10.29 -10.58
N THR A 204 -7.99 10.16 -11.31
CA THR A 204 -8.73 11.29 -11.91
C THR A 204 -9.27 12.31 -10.91
N LYS A 205 -9.34 11.97 -9.62
CA LYS A 205 -9.70 12.89 -8.53
C LYS A 205 -8.48 13.57 -7.89
N GLY A 206 -7.28 13.34 -8.44
CA GLY A 206 -6.02 13.86 -7.89
C GLY A 206 -5.60 13.20 -6.59
N LYS A 207 -6.16 12.03 -6.24
CA LYS A 207 -5.85 11.31 -5.00
C LYS A 207 -4.93 10.14 -5.27
N VAL A 208 -4.06 9.84 -4.30
CA VAL A 208 -3.15 8.70 -4.37
C VAL A 208 -3.95 7.40 -4.48
N THR A 209 -3.52 6.55 -5.39
CA THR A 209 -4.03 5.20 -5.62
C THR A 209 -2.86 4.26 -5.87
N THR A 210 -3.09 2.96 -5.77
CA THR A 210 -2.12 1.94 -6.15
C THR A 210 -2.36 1.53 -7.60
N ILE A 211 -1.32 1.09 -8.30
CA ILE A 211 -1.40 0.59 -9.67
C ILE A 211 -0.56 -0.68 -9.70
N LEU A 212 -1.19 -1.80 -10.02
CA LEU A 212 -0.57 -3.11 -9.97
C LEU A 212 -0.17 -3.53 -11.38
N VAL A 213 1.11 -3.84 -11.56
CA VAL A 213 1.70 -4.24 -12.83
C VAL A 213 2.49 -5.54 -12.66
N GLY A 214 2.29 -6.49 -13.55
CA GLY A 214 3.11 -7.70 -13.62
C GLY A 214 4.53 -7.40 -14.11
N LEU A 215 5.53 -7.85 -13.38
CA LEU A 215 6.96 -7.65 -13.70
C LEU A 215 7.68 -8.98 -13.91
N ASP A 216 8.62 -9.01 -14.85
CA ASP A 216 9.49 -10.17 -15.07
C ASP A 216 10.60 -10.28 -14.01
N LYS A 217 11.50 -11.26 -14.17
CA LYS A 217 12.61 -11.51 -13.24
C LYS A 217 13.63 -10.36 -13.16
N ASN A 218 13.65 -9.47 -14.15
CA ASN A 218 14.51 -8.29 -14.22
C ASN A 218 13.74 -7.02 -13.80
N ASN A 219 12.57 -7.18 -13.19
CA ASN A 219 11.63 -6.12 -12.86
C ASN A 219 11.24 -5.24 -14.06
N ALA A 220 11.28 -5.79 -15.27
CA ALA A 220 10.79 -5.09 -16.45
C ALA A 220 9.30 -5.32 -16.63
N ILE A 221 8.60 -4.28 -17.09
CA ILE A 221 7.21 -4.37 -17.52
C ILE A 221 7.20 -5.17 -18.81
N LYS A 222 6.47 -6.28 -18.80
CA LYS A 222 6.36 -7.09 -20.01
C LYS A 222 5.58 -6.34 -21.08
N LYS A 223 6.18 -6.26 -22.26
CA LYS A 223 5.47 -5.78 -23.45
C LYS A 223 4.49 -6.88 -23.85
N ALA A 224 3.21 -6.53 -23.97
CA ALA A 224 2.24 -7.42 -24.60
C ALA A 224 2.77 -7.79 -26.00
N SER A 225 3.10 -9.06 -26.22
CA SER A 225 3.37 -9.52 -27.57
C SER A 225 2.08 -9.44 -28.36
N LEU A 226 2.11 -8.86 -29.57
CA LEU A 226 0.96 -8.82 -30.50
C LEU A 226 0.36 -10.21 -30.80
N THR A 227 1.08 -11.27 -30.43
CA THR A 227 0.69 -12.68 -30.60
C THR A 227 0.27 -13.39 -29.31
N ALA A 228 0.39 -12.73 -28.14
CA ALA A 228 -0.01 -13.32 -26.86
C ALA A 228 -1.53 -13.36 -26.72
N LYS A 229 -2.07 -14.54 -26.40
CA LYS A 229 -3.52 -14.74 -26.24
C LYS A 229 -4.09 -14.05 -25.00
N ASP A 230 -3.25 -13.74 -24.02
CA ASP A 230 -3.58 -13.01 -22.80
C ASP A 230 -2.49 -11.95 -22.56
N PRO A 231 -2.74 -10.65 -22.83
CA PRO A 231 -1.78 -9.61 -22.54
C PRO A 231 -1.62 -9.41 -21.03
N ASP A 232 -0.44 -8.95 -20.61
CA ASP A 232 -0.16 -8.59 -19.24
C ASP A 232 -1.03 -7.37 -18.85
N ASP A 233 -1.97 -7.59 -17.95
CA ASP A 233 -2.96 -6.60 -17.55
C ASP A 233 -2.42 -5.65 -16.48
N VAL A 234 -2.83 -4.39 -16.58
CA VAL A 234 -2.61 -3.37 -15.55
C VAL A 234 -3.89 -3.23 -14.74
N TYR A 235 -3.79 -3.37 -13.42
CA TYR A 235 -4.94 -3.24 -12.54
C TYR A 235 -4.83 -1.98 -11.73
N ASP A 236 -5.95 -1.26 -11.62
CA ASP A 236 -6.07 -0.22 -10.64
C ASP A 236 -6.12 -0.84 -9.25
N GLY A 237 -5.31 -0.26 -8.40
CA GLY A 237 -5.27 -0.55 -7.02
C GLY A 237 -6.33 0.29 -6.33
N THR A 238 -7.54 -0.26 -6.33
CA THR A 238 -8.32 -0.43 -5.10
C THR A 238 -8.93 0.81 -4.45
N ARG A 239 -10.03 0.56 -3.72
CA ARG A 239 -10.77 1.61 -3.01
C ARG A 239 -9.95 2.04 -1.77
N PRO A 240 -9.61 3.32 -1.62
CA PRO A 240 -8.90 3.81 -0.44
C PRO A 240 -9.79 3.70 0.80
N SER A 241 -9.18 3.40 1.94
CA SER A 241 -9.86 3.35 3.24
C SER A 241 -9.21 4.33 4.23
N PRO A 242 -9.85 5.48 4.51
CA PRO A 242 -9.37 6.42 5.54
C PRO A 242 -9.61 5.89 6.98
N PRO A 243 -9.00 6.52 8.01
CA PRO A 243 -9.20 6.24 9.41
C PRO A 243 -10.55 6.71 9.96
N TYR A 244 -11.61 5.94 9.65
CA TYR A 244 -12.99 6.06 10.14
C TYR A 244 -13.63 7.44 9.99
#